data_AF-A0A7L2K972-F1
#
_entry.id   AF-A0A7L2K972-F1
#
_cell.length_a   1.000
_cell.length_b   1.000
_cell.length_c   1.000
_cell.angle_alpha   90.00
_cell.angle_beta   90.00
_cell.angle_gamma   90.00
#
_symmetry.space_group_name_H-M   'P 1'
#
loop_
_entity.id
_entity.type
_entity.pdbx_description
1 polymer ?
#
loop_
_entity_poly.entity_id
_entity_poly.type
_entity_poly.pdbx_seq_one_letter_code
_entity_poly.pdbx_strand_id
1 'polypeptide(L)'
;EGPIWLDEVTCRGSEPALELCPPHTWGQHNCHHGEDAGVVCAGTDPPQVRLQGGPGPCAGQVQVLLNRTWLQVCGLTWGLPEAQVLCRQLGCGPALSAPVGPHLPGGAWLAQLTCRGTEELLLECRGLRTGTCDSGAAAQVACQALP
;
A
#
# COMPACT_ATOMS: atom_id res chain seq x y z
N GLU A 1 14.22 21.83 9.70
CA GLU A 1 14.41 20.52 10.36
C GLU A 1 13.54 20.46 11.61
N GLY A 2 13.09 19.26 11.96
CA GLY A 2 12.12 19.03 13.05
C GLY A 2 12.82 18.68 14.37
N PRO A 3 12.05 18.44 15.44
CA PRO A 3 12.60 17.92 16.68
C PRO A 3 13.04 16.45 16.53
N ILE A 4 14.10 16.05 17.23
CA ILE A 4 14.47 14.65 17.47
C ILE A 4 14.01 14.31 18.89
N TRP A 5 13.28 13.22 19.03
CA TRP A 5 12.53 12.94 20.26
C TRP A 5 13.17 11.89 21.15
N LEU A 6 13.80 10.89 20.56
CA LEU A 6 14.31 9.70 21.25
C LEU A 6 15.76 9.46 20.84
N ASP A 7 16.54 8.97 21.79
CA ASP A 7 17.94 8.60 21.66
C ASP A 7 18.19 7.32 22.48
N GLU A 8 19.14 6.50 22.06
CA GLU A 8 19.56 5.26 22.75
C GLU A 8 18.40 4.34 23.21
N VAL A 9 17.34 4.22 22.39
CA VAL A 9 16.15 3.44 22.73
C VAL A 9 16.49 1.97 22.99
N THR A 10 16.25 1.51 24.23
CA THR A 10 16.58 0.14 24.67
C THR A 10 15.32 -0.56 25.22
N CYS A 11 14.53 -1.13 24.30
CA CYS A 11 13.33 -1.90 24.65
C CYS A 11 13.66 -3.29 25.21
N ARG A 12 12.81 -3.81 26.10
CA ARG A 12 12.80 -5.22 26.53
C ARG A 12 12.20 -6.13 25.45
N GLY A 13 11.37 -5.57 24.57
CA GLY A 13 10.69 -6.26 23.46
C GLY A 13 9.25 -6.65 23.75
N SER A 14 8.70 -6.27 24.91
CA SER A 14 7.31 -6.54 25.31
C SER A 14 6.48 -5.27 25.49
N GLU A 15 7.10 -4.10 25.35
CA GLU A 15 6.46 -2.81 25.40
C GLU A 15 5.43 -2.66 24.26
N PRO A 16 4.23 -2.11 24.51
CA PRO A 16 3.22 -1.96 23.47
C PRO A 16 3.50 -0.78 22.52
N ALA A 17 4.44 0.11 22.86
CA ALA A 17 4.84 1.26 22.05
C ALA A 17 6.29 1.67 22.37
N LEU A 18 6.98 2.29 21.40
CA LEU A 18 8.37 2.77 21.55
C LEU A 18 8.52 3.80 22.68
N GLU A 19 7.46 4.57 22.95
CA GLU A 19 7.44 5.58 24.00
C GLU A 19 7.55 5.03 25.42
N LEU A 20 7.30 3.73 25.58
CA LEU A 20 7.38 3.02 26.86
C LEU A 20 8.69 2.24 27.00
N CYS A 21 9.57 2.33 26.00
CA CYS A 21 10.91 1.77 26.08
C CYS A 21 11.81 2.68 26.94
N PRO A 22 12.55 2.12 27.91
CA PRO A 22 13.59 2.87 28.60
C PRO A 22 14.74 3.28 27.66
N PRO A 23 15.48 4.36 27.97
CA PRO A 23 15.15 5.40 28.93
C PRO A 23 14.08 6.36 28.39
N HIS A 24 13.15 6.80 29.24
CA HIS A 24 12.05 7.70 28.85
C HIS A 24 12.51 9.17 28.75
N THR A 25 13.70 9.42 28.18
CA THR A 25 14.36 10.72 28.12
C THR A 25 14.01 11.47 26.84
N TRP A 26 12.77 11.94 26.77
CA TRP A 26 12.23 12.65 25.62
C TRP A 26 12.91 14.00 25.38
N GLY A 27 13.29 14.25 24.13
CA GLY A 27 13.91 15.51 23.69
C GLY A 27 15.31 15.75 24.25
N GLN A 28 15.90 14.77 24.93
CA GLN A 28 17.29 14.80 25.37
C GLN A 28 18.07 13.82 24.51
N HIS A 29 18.78 14.36 23.53
CA HIS A 29 19.55 13.60 22.56
C HIS A 29 20.81 14.38 22.16
N ASN A 30 21.81 13.67 21.65
CA ASN A 30 22.94 14.31 20.95
C ASN A 30 22.92 14.05 19.43
N CYS A 31 21.90 13.34 18.93
CA CYS A 31 21.76 13.01 17.52
C CYS A 31 21.53 14.22 16.62
N HIS A 32 21.87 14.05 15.34
CA HIS A 32 21.43 14.89 14.23
C HIS A 32 20.57 14.10 13.23
N HIS A 33 19.90 14.76 12.27
CA HIS A 33 19.02 14.09 11.30
C HIS A 33 19.73 13.11 10.33
N GLY A 34 21.06 13.09 10.29
CA GLY A 34 21.81 12.03 9.63
C GLY A 34 21.79 10.68 10.37
N GLU A 35 21.24 10.63 11.59
CA GLU A 35 21.13 9.44 12.45
C GLU A 35 19.69 8.95 12.63
N ASP A 36 18.74 9.51 11.88
CA ASP A 36 17.33 9.12 11.96
C ASP A 36 17.17 7.61 11.69
N ALA A 37 16.63 6.89 12.68
CA ALA A 37 16.47 5.44 12.63
C ALA A 37 15.24 5.03 11.80
N GLY A 38 15.37 3.93 11.05
CA GLY A 38 14.29 3.29 10.30
C GLY A 38 14.17 1.80 10.63
N VAL A 39 13.01 1.20 10.34
CA VAL A 39 12.74 -0.22 10.58
C VAL A 39 12.20 -0.91 9.33
N VAL A 40 12.49 -2.21 9.20
CA VAL A 40 11.83 -3.10 8.23
C VAL A 40 11.21 -4.25 9.03
N CYS A 41 9.88 -4.38 8.96
CA CYS A 41 9.14 -5.35 9.75
C CYS A 41 9.00 -6.69 9.02
N ALA A 42 9.13 -7.80 9.74
CA ALA A 42 8.73 -9.11 9.25
C ALA A 42 7.21 -9.28 9.42
N GLY A 43 6.47 -8.72 8.49
CA GLY A 43 5.04 -8.91 8.25
C GLY A 43 4.82 -8.67 6.77
N THR A 44 3.61 -8.83 6.23
CA THR A 44 3.36 -8.18 4.94
C THR A 44 3.66 -6.70 5.16
N ASP A 45 4.72 -6.17 4.52
CA ASP A 45 4.78 -4.75 4.18
C ASP A 45 3.35 -4.34 3.83
N PRO A 46 2.84 -3.16 4.27
CA PRO A 46 1.53 -2.73 3.81
C PRO A 46 1.51 -2.98 2.30
N PRO A 47 0.59 -3.83 1.81
CA PRO A 47 0.77 -4.51 0.55
C PRO A 47 1.13 -3.50 -0.49
N GLN A 48 2.35 -3.61 -1.01
CA GLN A 48 2.88 -2.53 -1.82
C GLN A 48 2.06 -2.53 -3.10
N VAL A 49 1.20 -1.53 -3.25
CA VAL A 49 0.45 -1.29 -4.47
C VAL A 49 1.19 -0.25 -5.27
N ARG A 50 1.34 -0.48 -6.57
CA ARG A 50 1.87 0.52 -7.50
C ARG A 50 0.96 0.66 -8.71
N LEU A 51 0.99 1.86 -9.27
CA LEU A 51 0.34 2.17 -10.54
C LEU A 51 1.40 2.23 -11.65
N GLN A 52 1.18 1.51 -12.74
CA GLN A 52 2.08 1.52 -13.90
C GLN A 52 1.40 2.04 -15.17
N GLY A 53 2.17 2.70 -16.04
CA GLY A 53 1.74 3.06 -17.39
C GLY A 53 0.64 4.13 -17.48
N GLY A 54 0.34 4.84 -16.37
CA GLY A 54 -0.62 5.93 -16.36
C GLY A 54 0.03 7.32 -16.40
N PRO A 55 -0.78 8.39 -16.51
CA PRO A 55 -0.32 9.76 -16.71
C PRO A 55 0.30 10.41 -15.46
N GLY A 56 0.30 9.74 -14.31
CA GLY A 56 0.80 10.30 -13.06
C GLY A 56 0.75 9.30 -11.90
N PRO A 57 1.12 9.71 -10.67
CA PRO A 57 1.21 8.80 -9.51
C PRO A 57 -0.15 8.27 -9.05
N CYS A 58 -1.24 8.93 -9.45
CA CYS A 58 -2.61 8.62 -9.05
C CYS A 58 -3.47 8.01 -10.17
N ALA A 59 -2.83 7.54 -11.26
CA ALA A 59 -3.52 6.85 -12.34
C ALA A 59 -2.62 5.79 -13.00
N GLY A 60 -3.21 4.67 -13.42
CA GLY A 60 -2.51 3.61 -14.15
C GLY A 60 -3.02 2.20 -13.83
N GLN A 61 -2.31 1.20 -14.34
CA GLN A 61 -2.60 -0.21 -14.08
C GLN A 61 -2.18 -0.60 -12.66
N VAL A 62 -3.08 -1.27 -11.95
CA VAL A 62 -2.90 -1.69 -10.56
C VAL A 62 -2.06 -2.97 -10.47
N GLN A 63 -0.99 -2.92 -9.68
CA GLN A 63 -0.20 -4.10 -9.32
C GLN A 63 0.03 -4.18 -7.83
N VAL A 64 -0.04 -5.39 -7.27
CA VAL A 64 0.15 -5.66 -5.85
C VAL A 64 1.35 -6.57 -5.63
N LEU A 65 2.23 -6.22 -4.71
CA LEU A 65 3.36 -7.06 -4.32
C LEU A 65 2.90 -8.11 -3.30
N LEU A 66 2.97 -9.38 -3.70
CA LEU A 66 2.70 -10.53 -2.84
C LEU A 66 3.81 -11.57 -2.99
N ASN A 67 4.36 -12.05 -1.88
CA ASN A 67 5.47 -13.03 -1.87
C ASN A 67 6.63 -12.60 -2.80
N ARG A 68 7.05 -11.34 -2.72
CA ARG A 68 8.12 -10.72 -3.56
C ARG A 68 7.84 -10.74 -5.08
N THR A 69 6.58 -10.96 -5.48
CA THR A 69 6.16 -10.97 -6.88
C THR A 69 5.11 -9.91 -7.14
N TRP A 70 5.30 -9.12 -8.19
CA TRP A 70 4.29 -8.15 -8.63
C TRP A 70 3.17 -8.86 -9.38
N LEU A 71 1.99 -8.87 -8.77
CA LEU A 71 0.77 -9.44 -9.33
C LEU A 71 -0.08 -8.36 -9.98
N GLN A 72 -0.73 -8.71 -11.08
CA GLN A 72 -1.68 -7.83 -11.77
C GLN A 72 -3.09 -8.11 -11.26
N VAL A 73 -3.88 -7.06 -11.05
CA VAL A 73 -5.28 -7.23 -10.62
C VAL A 73 -6.15 -7.50 -11.84
N CYS A 74 -6.93 -8.59 -11.80
CA CYS A 74 -7.84 -9.00 -12.87
C CYS A 74 -9.04 -8.05 -12.96
N GLY A 75 -9.43 -7.68 -14.18
CA GLY A 75 -10.55 -6.77 -14.42
C GLY A 75 -11.94 -7.33 -14.14
N LEU A 76 -12.08 -8.65 -13.89
CA LEU A 76 -13.39 -9.32 -13.81
C LEU A 76 -14.30 -8.80 -12.68
N THR A 77 -13.73 -8.51 -11.50
CA THR A 77 -14.46 -7.98 -10.33
C THR A 77 -14.02 -6.56 -9.97
N TRP A 78 -13.30 -5.90 -10.88
CA TRP A 78 -12.75 -4.57 -10.63
C TRP A 78 -13.83 -3.49 -10.82
N GLY A 79 -14.07 -2.69 -9.79
CA GLY A 79 -15.05 -1.62 -9.82
C GLY A 79 -14.68 -0.41 -8.96
N LEU A 80 -15.62 0.53 -8.86
CA LEU A 80 -15.47 1.74 -8.05
C LEU A 80 -15.21 1.47 -6.56
N PRO A 81 -15.84 0.47 -5.90
CA PRO A 81 -15.53 0.17 -4.50
C PRO A 81 -14.05 -0.18 -4.28
N GLU A 82 -13.47 -1.01 -5.16
CA GLU A 82 -12.06 -1.41 -5.13
C GLU A 82 -11.15 -0.20 -5.41
N ALA A 83 -11.49 0.59 -6.43
CA ALA A 83 -10.76 1.81 -6.77
C ALA A 83 -10.80 2.83 -5.62
N GLN A 84 -11.91 2.94 -4.89
CA GLN A 84 -12.04 3.88 -3.77
C GLN A 84 -11.11 3.52 -2.61
N VAL A 85 -11.03 2.23 -2.27
CA VAL A 85 -10.06 1.72 -1.28
C VAL A 85 -8.64 2.02 -1.75
N LEU A 86 -8.32 1.72 -3.01
CA LEU A 86 -6.98 1.94 -3.56
C LEU A 86 -6.58 3.42 -3.57
N CYS A 87 -7.45 4.31 -4.06
CA CYS A 87 -7.15 5.74 -4.11
C CYS A 87 -6.95 6.34 -2.72
N ARG A 88 -7.70 5.86 -1.71
CA ARG A 88 -7.48 6.23 -0.31
C ARG A 88 -6.15 5.68 0.22
N GLN A 89 -5.86 4.40 -0.03
CA GLN A 89 -4.60 3.76 0.37
C GLN A 89 -3.37 4.49 -0.20
N LEU A 90 -3.46 5.02 -1.44
CA LEU A 90 -2.41 5.78 -2.10
C LEU A 90 -2.34 7.25 -1.68
N GLY A 91 -3.30 7.75 -0.88
CA GLY A 91 -3.38 9.18 -0.53
C GLY A 91 -3.76 10.09 -1.70
N CYS A 92 -4.34 9.54 -2.78
CA CYS A 92 -4.65 10.25 -4.02
C CYS A 92 -6.04 10.92 -4.05
N GLY A 93 -6.78 10.90 -2.94
CA GLY A 93 -8.16 11.38 -2.86
C GLY A 93 -9.19 10.33 -3.31
N PRO A 94 -10.42 10.73 -3.70
CA PRO A 94 -11.45 9.79 -4.14
C PRO A 94 -11.16 9.20 -5.52
N ALA A 95 -11.75 8.04 -5.80
CA ALA A 95 -11.67 7.41 -7.12
C ALA A 95 -12.57 8.13 -8.13
N LEU A 96 -12.04 8.43 -9.31
CA LEU A 96 -12.81 8.97 -10.44
C LEU A 96 -13.31 7.86 -11.35
N SER A 97 -12.49 6.84 -11.60
CA SER A 97 -12.84 5.72 -12.47
C SER A 97 -12.04 4.46 -12.17
N ALA A 98 -12.65 3.32 -12.51
CA ALA A 98 -12.10 1.97 -12.37
C ALA A 98 -12.08 1.23 -13.72
N PRO A 99 -11.34 1.71 -14.73
CA PRO A 99 -11.30 1.07 -16.04
C PRO A 99 -10.62 -0.30 -16.02
N VAL A 100 -10.87 -1.09 -17.07
CA VAL A 100 -10.11 -2.30 -17.40
C VAL A 100 -9.44 -2.11 -18.75
N GLY A 101 -8.23 -2.63 -18.91
CA GLY A 101 -7.47 -2.45 -20.14
C GLY A 101 -6.48 -3.58 -20.41
N PRO A 102 -5.57 -3.39 -21.38
CA PRO A 102 -4.56 -4.39 -21.70
C PRO A 102 -3.67 -4.65 -20.47
N HIS A 103 -3.21 -5.89 -20.34
CA HIS A 103 -2.32 -6.31 -19.28
C HIS A 103 -0.85 -6.14 -19.69
N LEU A 104 0.03 -6.00 -18.71
CA LEU A 104 1.46 -5.90 -18.96
C LEU A 104 2.06 -7.31 -19.16
N PRO A 105 3.07 -7.47 -20.02
CA PRO A 105 3.74 -8.76 -20.18
C PRO A 105 4.47 -9.17 -18.91
N GLY A 106 4.32 -10.44 -18.52
CA GLY A 106 5.00 -11.01 -17.35
C GLY A 106 4.38 -10.58 -16.02
N GLY A 107 3.52 -11.43 -15.47
CA GLY A 107 2.98 -11.25 -14.12
C GLY A 107 1.93 -12.32 -13.82
N ALA A 108 1.86 -12.74 -12.56
CA ALA A 108 0.78 -13.59 -12.09
C ALA A 108 -0.45 -12.73 -11.72
N TRP A 109 -1.63 -13.35 -11.67
CA TRP A 109 -2.88 -12.61 -11.46
C TRP A 109 -3.36 -12.67 -10.02
N LEU A 110 -3.96 -11.57 -9.61
CA LEU A 110 -4.79 -11.42 -8.44
C LEU A 110 -6.23 -11.23 -8.92
N ALA A 111 -7.09 -12.20 -8.65
CA ALA A 111 -8.48 -12.21 -9.09
C ALA A 111 -9.45 -12.26 -7.91
N GLN A 112 -10.73 -12.03 -8.20
CA GLN A 112 -11.84 -12.14 -7.25
C GLN A 112 -11.74 -11.20 -6.04
N LEU A 113 -11.01 -10.10 -6.18
CA LEU A 113 -10.97 -9.04 -5.19
C LEU A 113 -12.31 -8.31 -5.18
N THR A 114 -13.04 -8.37 -4.07
CA THR A 114 -14.33 -7.69 -3.87
C THR A 114 -14.29 -6.87 -2.59
N CYS A 115 -14.42 -5.56 -2.72
CA CYS A 115 -14.39 -4.59 -1.63
C CYS A 115 -15.80 -4.07 -1.31
N ARG A 116 -15.99 -3.61 -0.08
CA ARG A 116 -17.14 -2.80 0.33
C ARG A 116 -16.93 -1.32 0.03
N GLY A 117 -15.67 -0.88 -0.06
CA GLY A 117 -15.28 0.52 -0.20
C GLY A 117 -14.89 1.19 1.12
N THR A 118 -14.91 0.44 2.23
CA THR A 118 -14.58 0.94 3.57
C THR A 118 -13.27 0.39 4.11
N GLU A 119 -12.69 -0.61 3.45
CA GLU A 119 -11.40 -1.22 3.76
C GLU A 119 -10.26 -0.20 3.65
N GLU A 120 -9.25 -0.25 4.53
CA GLU A 120 -8.12 0.69 4.45
C GLU A 120 -7.08 0.24 3.43
N LEU A 121 -6.98 -1.07 3.22
CA LEU A 121 -6.02 -1.68 2.29
C LEU A 121 -6.74 -2.54 1.26
N LEU A 122 -6.25 -2.51 0.02
CA LEU A 122 -6.82 -3.31 -1.06
C LEU A 122 -6.84 -4.81 -0.73
N LEU A 123 -5.82 -5.33 -0.03
CA LEU A 123 -5.78 -6.74 0.35
C LEU A 123 -6.68 -7.14 1.52
N GLU A 124 -7.34 -6.20 2.20
CA GLU A 124 -8.36 -6.52 3.21
C GLU A 124 -9.71 -6.90 2.56
N CYS A 125 -9.84 -6.65 1.26
CA CYS A 125 -11.02 -7.00 0.50
C CYS A 125 -11.20 -8.52 0.41
N ARG A 126 -12.46 -8.95 0.31
CA ARG A 126 -12.83 -10.36 0.39
C ARG A 126 -12.58 -11.07 -0.95
N GLY A 127 -12.39 -12.39 -0.87
CA GLY A 127 -12.39 -13.26 -2.05
C GLY A 127 -11.07 -13.36 -2.81
N LEU A 128 -9.99 -12.76 -2.29
CA LEU A 128 -8.67 -12.74 -2.91
C LEU A 128 -8.21 -14.14 -3.35
N ARG A 129 -7.95 -14.33 -4.65
CA ARG A 129 -7.33 -15.54 -5.18
C ARG A 129 -6.19 -15.21 -6.12
N THR A 130 -5.06 -15.89 -5.94
CA THR A 130 -3.95 -15.89 -6.90
C THR A 130 -4.21 -16.96 -7.96
N GLY A 131 -3.99 -16.64 -9.24
CA GLY A 131 -4.29 -17.60 -10.31
C GLY A 131 -4.28 -17.02 -11.72
N THR A 132 -5.27 -17.41 -12.54
CA THR A 132 -5.49 -16.93 -13.90
C THR A 132 -6.58 -15.86 -13.94
N CYS A 133 -6.56 -15.03 -14.99
CA CYS A 133 -7.60 -14.04 -15.25
C CYS A 133 -8.26 -14.33 -16.60
N ASP A 134 -9.48 -14.87 -16.55
CA ASP A 134 -10.19 -15.33 -17.76
C ASP A 134 -10.62 -14.18 -18.68
N SER A 135 -10.76 -12.96 -18.13
CA SER A 135 -11.06 -11.76 -18.93
C SER A 135 -9.88 -11.29 -19.80
N GLY A 136 -8.65 -11.68 -19.46
CA GLY A 136 -7.42 -11.18 -20.09
C GLY A 136 -7.16 -9.67 -19.89
N ALA A 137 -8.05 -8.96 -19.18
CA ALA A 137 -7.98 -7.53 -18.93
C ALA A 137 -7.46 -7.25 -17.52
N ALA A 138 -6.63 -6.23 -17.40
CA ALA A 138 -6.08 -5.78 -16.12
C ALA A 138 -6.82 -4.55 -15.60
N ALA A 139 -6.98 -4.51 -14.28
CA ALA A 139 -7.54 -3.38 -13.55
C ALA A 139 -6.64 -2.15 -13.67
N GLN A 140 -7.29 -1.01 -13.94
CA GLN A 140 -6.68 0.31 -13.99
C GLN A 140 -7.48 1.26 -13.11
N VAL A 141 -6.84 2.31 -12.62
CA VAL A 141 -7.48 3.31 -11.76
C VAL A 141 -7.13 4.72 -12.22
N ALA A 142 -8.06 5.65 -12.02
CA ALA A 142 -7.77 7.07 -12.00
C ALA A 142 -8.40 7.69 -10.76
N CYS A 143 -7.59 8.30 -9.92
CA CYS A 143 -8.02 9.03 -8.72
C CYS A 143 -8.06 10.54 -9.00
N GLN A 144 -8.72 11.30 -8.12
CA GLN A 144 -8.88 12.74 -8.30
C GLN A 144 -7.55 13.51 -8.29
N ALA A 145 -6.48 12.96 -7.69
CA ALA A 145 -5.20 13.62 -7.43
C ALA A 145 -5.44 14.96 -6.72
N LEU A 146 -5.41 14.92 -5.38
CA LEU A 146 -5.51 16.15 -4.59
C LEU A 146 -4.42 17.14 -5.06
N PRO A 147 -4.77 18.41 -5.31
CA PRO A 147 -3.81 19.43 -5.74
C PRO A 147 -2.76 19.73 -4.67
#